data_AF-A0ABD0RZB8-F1
#
_entry.id   AF-A0ABD0RZB8-F1
#
_cell.length_a   1.000
_cell.length_b   1.000
_cell.length_c   1.000
_cell.angle_alpha   90.00
_cell.angle_beta   90.00
_cell.angle_gamma   90.00
#
_symmetry.space_group_name_H-M   'P 1'
#
loop_
_entity.id
_entity.type
_entity.pdbx_description
1 polymer ?
#
loop_
_entity_poly.entity_id
_entity_poly.type
_entity_poly.pdbx_seq_one_letter_code
_entity_poly.pdbx_strand_id
1 'polypeptide(L)' 'EEDPVTALEWDPLSTDYLLVANMHNGIRLLDSESLSCITTFSFPSAAASVQCLAWVPSAPGMFITG' A
#
# COMPACT_ATOMS: atom_id res chain seq x y z
N GLU A 1 0.19 -7.53 -18.86
CA GLU A 1 -0.06 -8.58 -17.87
C GLU A 1 -0.97 -8.00 -16.79
N GLU A 2 -1.87 -8.78 -16.22
CA GLU A 2 -2.72 -8.31 -15.12
C GLU A 2 -1.89 -8.25 -13.83
N ASP A 3 -2.05 -7.20 -13.03
CA ASP A 3 -1.39 -7.04 -11.73
C ASP A 3 -2.44 -6.95 -10.62
N PRO A 4 -2.88 -8.10 -10.08
CA PRO A 4 -4.00 -8.14 -9.15
C PRO A 4 -3.66 -7.41 -7.84
N VAL A 5 -4.67 -6.76 -7.26
CA VAL A 5 -4.58 -6.19 -5.90
C VAL A 5 -4.70 -7.33 -4.90
N THR A 6 -3.71 -7.46 -4.01
CA THR A 6 -3.65 -8.52 -2.99
C THR A 6 -4.10 -8.05 -1.60
N ALA A 7 -3.92 -6.75 -1.29
CA ALA A 7 -4.39 -6.14 -0.06
C ALA A 7 -4.67 -4.65 -0.26
N LEU A 8 -5.57 -4.08 0.56
CA LEU A 8 -5.99 -2.69 0.48
C LEU A 8 -6.42 -2.18 1.86
N GLU A 9 -5.89 -1.04 2.29
CA GLU A 9 -6.16 -0.47 3.63
C GLU A 9 -6.19 1.07 3.61
N TRP A 10 -7.30 1.65 4.07
CA TRP A 10 -7.43 3.10 4.28
C TRP A 10 -6.62 3.55 5.50
N ASP A 11 -5.99 4.72 5.43
CA ASP A 11 -5.31 5.28 6.60
C ASP A 11 -6.35 5.58 7.71
N PRO A 12 -6.25 4.97 8.91
CA PRO A 12 -7.20 5.23 9.98
C PRO A 12 -7.09 6.65 10.55
N LEU A 13 -5.98 7.35 10.29
CA LEU A 13 -5.74 8.73 10.72
C LEU A 13 -6.12 9.76 9.63
N SER A 14 -6.37 9.32 8.40
CA SER A 14 -6.72 10.18 7.27
C SER A 14 -7.60 9.45 6.26
N THR A 15 -8.75 10.03 5.92
CA THR A 15 -9.62 9.47 4.87
C THR A 15 -9.07 9.64 3.45
N ASP A 16 -7.99 10.40 3.31
CA ASP A 16 -7.51 10.85 2.01
C ASP A 16 -6.48 9.88 1.42
N TYR A 17 -5.89 9.02 2.26
CA TYR A 17 -4.79 8.14 1.87
C TYR A 17 -5.18 6.66 1.90
N LEU A 18 -4.70 5.94 0.90
CA LEU A 18 -4.98 4.52 0.69
C LEU A 18 -3.68 3.76 0.39
N LEU A 19 -3.44 2.66 1.11
CA LEU A 19 -2.43 1.69 0.72
C LEU A 19 -3.04 0.62 -0.17
N VAL A 20 -2.35 0.30 -1.26
CA VAL A 20 -2.71 -0.78 -2.19
C VAL A 20 -1.49 -1.65 -2.41
N ALA A 21 -1.59 -2.94 -2.09
CA ALA A 21 -0.60 -3.94 -2.46
C ALA A 21 -1.02 -4.66 -3.74
N ASN A 22 -0.05 -4.83 -4.62
CA ASN A 22 -0.18 -5.54 -5.88
C ASN A 22 0.76 -6.74 -5.89
N MET A 23 0.40 -7.77 -6.65
CA MET A 23 1.19 -9.01 -6.73
C MET A 23 2.57 -8.76 -7.35
N HIS A 24 2.67 -7.87 -8.35
CA HIS A 24 3.90 -7.60 -9.08
C HIS A 24 4.52 -6.24 -8.75
N ASN A 25 3.70 -5.20 -8.56
CA ASN A 25 4.18 -3.83 -8.45
C ASN A 25 4.41 -3.34 -7.01
N GLY A 26 4.47 -4.24 -6.03
CA GLY A 26 4.73 -3.86 -4.66
C GLY A 26 3.54 -3.14 -4.02
N ILE A 27 3.83 -2.13 -3.21
CA ILE A 27 2.81 -1.37 -2.47
C ILE A 27 2.82 0.07 -2.94
N ARG A 28 1.65 0.67 -3.05
CA ARG A 28 1.48 2.07 -3.45
C ARG A 28 0.67 2.82 -2.40
N LEU A 29 1.14 4.02 -2.06
CA LEU A 29 0.36 5.00 -1.32
C LEU A 29 -0.33 5.91 -2.33
N LEU A 30 -1.65 5.90 -2.30
CA LEU A 30 -2.48 6.70 -3.20
C LEU A 30 -3.13 7.85 -2.43
N ASP A 31 -3.23 8.99 -3.10
CA ASP A 31 -4.14 10.07 -2.73
C ASP A 31 -5.49 9.85 -3.41
N SER A 32 -6.55 9.76 -2.62
CA SER A 32 -7.90 9.52 -3.11
C SER A 32 -8.55 10.78 -3.71
N GLU A 33 -8.10 11.99 -3.34
CA GLU A 33 -8.66 13.23 -3.88
C GLU A 33 -8.15 13.47 -5.30
N SER A 34 -6.83 13.39 -5.50
CA SER A 34 -6.20 13.59 -6.81
C SER A 34 -6.10 12.32 -7.66
N LEU A 35 -6.47 11.15 -7.11
CA LEU A 35 -6.30 9.83 -7.74
C LEU A 35 -4.85 9.57 -8.19
N SER A 36 -3.88 10.09 -7.43
CA SER A 36 -2.46 10.03 -7.78
C SER A 36 -1.68 9.09 -6.87
N CYS A 37 -0.61 8.52 -7.40
CA CYS A 37 0.32 7.71 -6.62
C CYS A 37 1.37 8.62 -5.97
N ILE A 38 1.32 8.77 -4.65
CA ILE A 38 2.27 9.58 -3.89
C ILE A 38 3.61 8.88 -3.82
N THR A 39 3.59 7.57 -3.51
CA THR A 39 4.82 6.80 -3.35
C THR A 39 4.61 5.32 -3.68
N THR A 40 5.70 4.68 -4.10
CA THR A 40 5.73 3.26 -4.42
C THR A 40 6.84 2.59 -3.62
N PHE A 41 6.47 1.54 -2.89
CA PHE A 41 7.38 0.67 -2.15
C PHE A 41 7.59 -0.61 -2.97
N SER A 42 8.75 -0.71 -3.60
CA SER A 42 9.12 -1.87 -4.41
C SER A 42 9.62 -3.02 -3.52
N PHE A 43 9.33 -4.24 -3.93
CA PHE A 43 9.89 -5.42 -3.30
C PHE A 43 11.40 -5.54 -3.55
N PRO A 44 12.16 -6.10 -2.60
CA PRO A 44 13.59 -6.35 -2.78
C PRO A 44 13.87 -7.43 -3.83
N SER A 45 12.88 -8.28 -4.15
CA SER A 45 12.97 -9.29 -5.21
C SER A 45 11.59 -9.67 -5.73
N ALA A 46 11.53 -10.28 -6.92
CA ALA A 46 10.29 -10.80 -7.51
C ALA A 46 9.69 -12.01 -6.77
N ALA A 47 10.44 -12.63 -5.84
CA ALA A 47 9.94 -13.72 -5.02
C ALA A 47 9.21 -13.24 -3.76
N ALA A 48 9.35 -11.96 -3.40
CA ALA A 48 8.62 -11.39 -2.28
C ALA A 48 7.18 -11.05 -2.70
N SER A 49 6.25 -11.24 -1.78
CA SER A 49 4.83 -10.91 -1.96
C SER A 49 4.29 -10.34 -0.66
N VAL A 50 3.23 -9.54 -0.75
CA VAL A 50 2.51 -9.01 0.42
C VAL A 50 1.11 -9.58 0.43
N GLN A 51 0.77 -10.20 1.56
CA GLN A 51 -0.52 -10.83 1.82
C GLN A 51 -1.36 -10.00 2.78
N CYS A 52 -0.72 -9.17 3.62
CA CYS A 52 -1.42 -8.28 4.52
C CYS A 52 -0.74 -6.92 4.67
N LEU A 53 -1.57 -5.90 4.90
CA LEU A 53 -1.19 -4.52 5.18
C LEU A 53 -1.84 -4.11 6.50
N ALA A 54 -1.15 -3.31 7.30
CA ALA A 54 -1.73 -2.70 8.48
C ALA A 54 -1.06 -1.36 8.79
N TRP A 55 -1.86 -0.31 8.95
CA TRP A 55 -1.40 0.98 9.45
C TRP A 55 -1.04 0.91 10.93
N VAL A 56 -0.02 1.66 11.36
CA VAL A 56 0.34 1.79 12.78
C VAL A 56 -0.47 2.96 13.38
N PRO A 57 -1.47 2.72 14.25
CA PRO A 57 -2.38 3.79 14.69
C PRO A 57 -1.71 4.91 15.49
N SER A 58 -0.55 4.63 16.08
CA SER A 58 0.21 5.57 16.91
C SER A 58 1.35 6.28 16.15
N ALA A 59 1.55 5.99 14.87
CA ALA A 59 2.66 6.53 14.10
C ALA A 59 2.18 6.96 12.70
N PRO A 60 1.92 8.26 12.49
CA PRO A 60 1.47 8.78 11.20
C PRO A 60 2.40 8.40 10.04
N GLY A 61 1.82 7.94 8.93
CA GLY A 61 2.57 7.53 7.74
C GLY A 61 3.33 6.21 7.86
N MET A 62 3.21 5.49 8.98
CA MET A 62 3.84 4.19 9.19
C MET A 62 2.83 3.05 8.98
N PHE A 63 3.28 1.99 8.31
CA PHE A 63 2.52 0.76 8.11
C PHE A 63 3.46 -0.45 8.16
N ILE A 64 2.86 -1.64 8.29
CA ILE A 64 3.53 -2.93 8.36
C ILE A 64 2.97 -3.83 7.25
N THR A 65 3.83 -4.70 6.71
CA THR A 65 3.50 -5.67 5.66
C THR A 65 3.87 -7.08 6.11
N GLY A 66 3.08 -8.08 5.73
CA GLY A 66 3.37 -9.50 5.97
C GLY A 66 3.14 -10.37 4.74
#